data_AF-A0AAD5DCZ5-F1
#
_entry.id   AF-A0AAD5DCZ5-F1
#
_cell.length_a   1.000
_cell.length_b   1.000
_cell.length_c   1.000
_cell.angle_alpha   90.00
_cell.angle_beta   90.00
_cell.angle_gamma   90.00
#
_symmetry.space_group_name_H-M   'P 1'
#
loop_
_entity.id
_entity.type
_entity.pdbx_description
1 polymer ?
#
loop_
_entity_poly.entity_id
_entity_poly.type
_entity_poly.pdbx_seq_one_letter_code
_entity_poly.pdbx_strand_id
1 'polypeptide(L)'
;MMMIRSVPFQSPIVQSPPLTICCSSRNNAYIPKLEPFSRTKLDRMVKDPPLIQKSENDLADYCSTLEGDQSYSCWRAYFELKELEKEAPKEEVERVIIESGGVKSLIGCLHGISEIHKAKKQLENGTNVDNNMKSEKNTATVERGRACPVPDGLPKSREEMEEEEKGKMPDSPFTRLLRSKGRSPAWYSPAPDHEA
;
A
#
# COMPACT_ATOMS: atom_id res chain seq x y z
N MET A 1 47.89 -28.36 62.61
CA MET A 1 47.41 -28.05 61.24
C MET A 1 46.48 -29.18 60.81
N MET A 2 45.19 -28.92 60.73
CA MET A 2 44.14 -29.93 60.46
C MET A 2 43.90 -30.03 58.95
N MET A 3 43.93 -31.24 58.39
CA MET A 3 43.57 -31.49 56.99
C MET A 3 42.06 -31.75 56.90
N ILE A 4 41.31 -30.77 56.39
CA ILE A 4 39.88 -30.93 56.06
C ILE A 4 39.81 -31.35 54.60
N ARG A 5 39.36 -32.60 54.36
CA ARG A 5 39.09 -33.11 53.00
C ARG A 5 37.71 -32.61 52.57
N SER A 6 37.66 -31.73 51.57
CA SER A 6 36.41 -31.35 50.89
C SER A 6 35.97 -32.45 49.94
N VAL A 7 34.71 -32.87 50.05
CA VAL A 7 34.03 -33.82 49.16
C VAL A 7 33.30 -33.02 48.07
N PRO A 8 33.43 -33.36 46.78
CA PRO A 8 32.56 -32.77 45.77
C PRO A 8 31.16 -33.41 45.82
N PHE A 9 30.15 -32.54 45.92
CA PHE A 9 28.73 -32.84 45.85
C PHE A 9 28.37 -33.27 44.42
N GLN A 10 27.97 -34.53 44.25
CA GLN A 10 27.59 -35.11 42.96
C GLN A 10 26.06 -35.10 42.86
N SER A 11 25.52 -34.29 41.95
CA SER A 11 24.09 -34.29 41.62
C SER A 11 23.73 -35.56 40.84
N PRO A 12 22.56 -36.18 41.08
CA PRO A 12 22.14 -37.32 40.29
C PRO A 12 21.69 -36.87 38.89
N ILE A 13 22.36 -37.40 37.87
CA ILE A 13 21.89 -37.35 36.48
C ILE A 13 20.67 -38.26 36.39
N VAL A 14 19.49 -37.68 36.17
CA VAL A 14 18.28 -38.41 35.82
C VAL A 14 18.46 -38.94 34.39
N GLN A 15 18.87 -40.21 34.28
CA GLN A 15 18.85 -40.92 33.00
C GLN A 15 17.42 -41.42 32.74
N SER A 16 16.74 -40.82 31.76
CA SER A 16 15.52 -41.40 31.20
C SER A 16 15.88 -42.61 30.34
N PRO A 17 15.23 -43.78 30.50
CA PRO A 17 15.49 -44.91 29.62
C PRO A 17 15.02 -44.59 28.18
N PRO A 18 15.68 -45.11 27.14
CA PRO A 18 15.17 -45.02 25.79
C PRO A 18 13.85 -45.78 25.70
N LEU A 19 12.77 -45.08 25.29
CA LEU A 19 11.52 -45.73 24.92
C LEU A 19 11.77 -46.57 23.67
N THR A 20 12.05 -47.86 23.86
CA THR A 20 11.99 -48.85 22.79
C THR A 20 10.53 -49.04 22.42
N ILE A 21 10.09 -48.34 21.37
CA ILE A 21 8.77 -48.54 20.77
C ILE A 21 8.78 -49.93 20.13
N CYS A 22 8.25 -50.91 20.85
CA CYS A 22 8.03 -52.25 20.33
C CYS A 22 6.75 -52.22 19.50
N CYS A 23 6.89 -52.07 18.17
CA CYS A 23 5.77 -52.17 17.26
C CYS A 23 5.26 -53.62 17.25
N SER A 24 4.26 -53.91 18.08
CA SER A 24 3.53 -55.16 18.04
C SER A 24 2.74 -55.24 16.74
N SER A 25 3.32 -55.87 15.72
CA SER A 25 2.62 -56.35 14.54
C SER A 25 1.69 -57.50 14.96
N ARG A 26 0.44 -57.18 15.30
CA ARG A 26 -0.61 -58.18 15.44
C ARG A 26 -1.86 -57.74 14.69
N ASN A 27 -2.31 -58.68 13.87
CA ASN A 27 -3.56 -58.78 13.13
C ASN A 27 -3.71 -57.98 11.83
N ASN A 28 -3.67 -58.76 10.75
CA ASN A 28 -4.24 -58.50 9.42
C ASN A 28 -5.75 -58.25 9.50
N ALA A 29 -6.19 -57.20 10.18
CA ALA A 29 -7.46 -56.57 9.85
C ALA A 29 -7.18 -55.65 8.66
N TYR A 30 -7.99 -55.76 7.60
CA TYR A 30 -7.91 -54.98 6.38
C TYR A 30 -7.84 -53.47 6.69
N ILE A 31 -6.63 -52.94 6.86
CA ILE A 31 -6.37 -51.50 6.90
C ILE A 31 -6.46 -51.07 5.44
N PRO A 32 -7.48 -50.27 5.04
CA PRO A 32 -7.51 -49.72 3.69
C PRO A 32 -6.20 -48.96 3.51
N LYS A 33 -5.37 -49.37 2.56
CA LYS A 33 -4.12 -48.67 2.26
C LYS A 33 -4.50 -47.29 1.78
N LEU A 34 -4.44 -46.31 2.69
CA LEU A 34 -4.58 -44.92 2.34
C LEU A 34 -3.46 -44.58 1.37
N GLU A 35 -3.81 -43.87 0.30
CA GLU A 35 -2.84 -43.24 -0.59
C GLU A 35 -1.75 -42.56 0.25
N PRO A 36 -0.45 -42.75 -0.08
CA PRO A 36 0.63 -42.10 0.63
C PRO A 36 0.34 -40.61 0.80
N PHE A 37 0.46 -40.08 2.03
CA PHE A 37 0.32 -38.64 2.30
C PHE A 37 1.28 -37.77 1.46
N SER A 38 2.34 -38.38 0.92
CA SER A 38 3.20 -37.81 -0.09
C SER A 38 2.58 -37.95 -1.48
N ARG A 39 1.71 -37.00 -1.86
CA ARG A 39 1.43 -36.76 -3.28
C ARG A 39 2.74 -36.47 -4.00
N THR A 40 2.95 -37.09 -5.15
CA THR A 40 4.13 -36.80 -5.98
C THR A 40 4.10 -35.34 -6.41
N LYS A 41 5.26 -34.69 -6.56
CA LYS A 41 5.35 -33.28 -7.00
C LYS A 41 4.61 -33.05 -8.32
N LEU A 42 4.54 -34.09 -9.17
CA LEU A 42 3.82 -34.09 -10.43
C LEU A 42 2.30 -34.10 -10.25
N ASP A 43 1.76 -34.90 -9.31
CA ASP A 43 0.31 -34.93 -9.04
C ASP A 43 -0.19 -33.58 -8.50
N ARG A 44 0.63 -32.88 -7.72
CA ARG A 44 0.34 -31.50 -7.28
C ARG A 44 0.31 -30.50 -8.46
N MET A 45 1.25 -30.64 -9.40
CA MET A 45 1.36 -29.76 -10.57
C MET A 45 0.23 -29.96 -11.60
N VAL A 46 -0.40 -31.13 -11.62
CA VAL A 46 -1.52 -31.45 -12.53
C VAL A 46 -2.87 -31.04 -11.95
N LYS A 47 -3.02 -31.02 -10.61
CA LYS A 47 -4.29 -30.72 -9.93
C LYS A 47 -4.42 -29.26 -9.50
N ASP A 48 -3.32 -28.63 -9.09
CA ASP A 48 -3.37 -27.26 -8.57
C ASP A 48 -3.37 -26.26 -9.73
N PRO A 49 -4.28 -25.27 -9.74
CA PRO A 49 -4.21 -24.18 -10.69
C PRO A 49 -2.81 -23.53 -10.65
N PRO A 50 -2.29 -23.02 -11.78
CA PRO A 50 -1.03 -22.30 -11.78
C PRO A 50 -1.07 -21.24 -10.68
N LEU A 51 0.00 -21.15 -9.88
CA LEU A 51 0.04 -20.33 -8.66
C LEU A 51 -0.38 -18.88 -8.92
N ILE A 52 -0.01 -18.38 -10.11
CA ILE A 52 -0.39 -17.07 -10.64
C ILE A 52 -1.92 -16.93 -10.71
N GLN A 53 -2.61 -17.86 -11.40
CA GLN A 53 -4.08 -17.84 -11.52
C GLN A 53 -4.78 -17.90 -10.16
N LYS A 54 -4.23 -18.67 -9.21
CA LYS A 54 -4.76 -18.68 -7.84
C LYS A 54 -4.63 -17.31 -7.19
N SER A 55 -3.44 -16.71 -7.26
CA SER A 55 -3.20 -15.38 -6.67
C SER A 55 -4.02 -14.27 -7.32
N GLU A 56 -4.32 -14.39 -8.61
CA GLU A 56 -5.21 -13.47 -9.33
C GLU A 56 -6.65 -13.54 -8.82
N ASN A 57 -7.17 -14.76 -8.63
CA ASN A 57 -8.49 -14.96 -8.06
C ASN A 57 -8.53 -14.44 -6.62
N ASP A 58 -7.53 -14.77 -5.80
CA ASP A 58 -7.43 -14.32 -4.41
C ASP A 58 -7.35 -12.77 -4.33
N LEU A 59 -6.64 -12.12 -5.28
CA LEU A 59 -6.61 -10.67 -5.42
C LEU A 59 -7.98 -10.11 -5.80
N ALA A 60 -8.63 -10.67 -6.82
CA ALA A 60 -9.94 -10.20 -7.29
C ALA A 60 -11.00 -10.30 -6.17
N ASP A 61 -11.02 -11.42 -5.46
CA ASP A 61 -11.88 -11.65 -4.31
C ASP A 61 -11.58 -10.61 -3.22
N TYR A 62 -10.31 -10.39 -2.88
CA TYR A 62 -9.94 -9.38 -1.89
C TYR A 62 -10.32 -7.95 -2.32
N CYS A 63 -10.06 -7.57 -3.57
CA CYS A 63 -10.41 -6.24 -4.08
C CYS A 63 -11.92 -6.00 -4.07
N SER A 64 -12.74 -7.04 -4.24
CA SER A 64 -14.20 -6.94 -4.16
C SER A 64 -14.72 -6.63 -2.74
N THR A 65 -13.92 -6.92 -1.71
CA THR A 65 -14.28 -6.62 -0.31
C THR A 65 -13.93 -5.21 0.15
N LEU A 66 -13.17 -4.46 -0.67
CA LEU A 66 -12.71 -3.11 -0.35
C LEU A 66 -13.57 -2.05 -1.04
N GLU A 67 -13.61 -0.85 -0.46
CA GLU A 67 -14.28 0.33 -1.03
C GLU A 67 -13.33 1.54 -1.09
N GLY A 68 -13.63 2.50 -1.97
CA GLY A 68 -12.88 3.76 -2.12
C GLY A 68 -11.48 3.61 -2.72
N ASP A 69 -10.53 4.42 -2.26
CA ASP A 69 -9.17 4.48 -2.83
C ASP A 69 -8.41 3.15 -2.66
N GLN A 70 -8.71 2.40 -1.61
CA GLN A 70 -8.09 1.10 -1.35
C GLN A 70 -8.53 0.05 -2.37
N SER A 71 -9.80 0.07 -2.79
CA SER A 71 -10.27 -0.85 -3.84
C SER A 71 -9.65 -0.50 -5.19
N TYR A 72 -9.54 0.79 -5.51
CA TYR A 72 -8.88 1.26 -6.72
C TYR A 72 -7.39 0.85 -6.76
N SER A 73 -6.64 1.04 -5.66
CA SER A 73 -5.25 0.58 -5.55
C SER A 73 -5.14 -0.94 -5.71
N CYS A 74 -6.04 -1.70 -5.08
CA CYS A 74 -6.07 -3.16 -5.18
C CYS A 74 -6.28 -3.64 -6.62
N TRP A 75 -7.29 -3.09 -7.32
CA TRP A 75 -7.56 -3.42 -8.72
C TRP A 75 -6.41 -2.99 -9.64
N ARG A 76 -5.73 -1.89 -9.32
CA ARG A 76 -4.50 -1.49 -10.03
C ARG A 76 -3.41 -2.56 -9.89
N ALA A 77 -3.17 -3.06 -8.67
CA ALA A 77 -2.20 -4.12 -8.44
C ALA A 77 -2.57 -5.42 -9.20
N TYR A 78 -3.86 -5.74 -9.31
CA TYR A 78 -4.33 -6.86 -10.14
C TYR A 78 -3.90 -6.71 -11.61
N PHE A 79 -4.03 -5.52 -12.20
CA PHE A 79 -3.57 -5.27 -13.57
C PHE A 79 -2.04 -5.27 -13.68
N GLU A 80 -1.33 -4.76 -12.68
CA GLU A 80 0.13 -4.80 -12.62
C GLU A 80 0.66 -6.23 -12.55
N LEU A 81 0.00 -7.14 -11.82
CA LEU A 81 0.33 -8.57 -11.83
C LEU A 81 0.15 -9.19 -13.22
N LYS A 82 -0.93 -8.84 -13.92
CA LYS A 82 -1.19 -9.28 -15.30
C LYS A 82 -0.20 -8.70 -16.32
N GLU A 83 0.31 -7.50 -16.08
CA GLU A 83 1.38 -6.91 -16.88
C GLU A 83 2.70 -7.62 -16.60
N LEU A 84 3.01 -7.88 -15.32
CA LEU A 84 4.22 -8.58 -14.91
C LEU A 84 4.27 -10.02 -15.45
N GLU A 85 3.13 -10.72 -15.52
CA GLU A 85 3.02 -12.04 -16.16
C GLU A 85 3.43 -12.01 -17.65
N LYS A 86 3.25 -10.88 -18.34
CA LYS A 86 3.62 -10.71 -19.75
C LYS A 86 5.07 -10.28 -19.93
N GLU A 87 5.61 -9.51 -19.00
CA GLU A 87 6.96 -8.93 -19.10
C GLU A 87 8.05 -9.84 -18.54
N ALA A 88 7.77 -10.53 -17.44
CA ALA A 88 8.73 -11.32 -16.69
C ALA A 88 8.50 -12.83 -16.90
N PRO A 89 9.54 -13.67 -16.70
CA PRO A 89 9.36 -15.11 -16.71
C PRO A 89 8.43 -15.54 -15.55
N LYS A 90 7.61 -16.57 -15.80
CA LYS A 90 6.64 -17.09 -14.84
C LYS A 90 7.25 -17.45 -13.47
N GLU A 91 8.48 -17.96 -13.48
CA GLU A 91 9.23 -18.34 -12.27
C GLU A 91 9.54 -17.14 -11.37
N GLU A 92 9.74 -15.96 -11.94
CA GLU A 92 9.97 -14.73 -11.18
C GLU A 92 8.67 -14.22 -10.56
N VAL A 93 7.57 -14.25 -11.34
CA VAL A 93 6.24 -13.88 -10.85
C VAL A 93 5.80 -14.78 -9.69
N GLU A 94 5.98 -16.09 -9.83
CA GLU A 94 5.69 -17.06 -8.76
C GLU A 94 6.53 -16.81 -7.51
N ARG A 95 7.80 -16.43 -7.68
CA ARG A 95 8.67 -16.07 -6.56
C ARG A 95 8.15 -14.86 -5.81
N VAL A 96 7.75 -13.80 -6.51
CA VAL A 96 7.15 -12.61 -5.88
C VAL A 96 5.90 -12.99 -5.08
N ILE A 97 5.05 -13.86 -5.61
CA ILE A 97 3.83 -14.34 -4.93
C ILE A 97 4.19 -15.08 -3.63
N ILE A 98 5.19 -15.97 -3.68
CA ILE A 98 5.64 -16.75 -2.51
C ILE A 98 6.29 -15.85 -1.45
N GLU A 99 7.18 -14.95 -1.87
CA GLU A 99 7.90 -14.02 -0.99
C GLU A 99 6.97 -13.01 -0.30
N SER A 100 5.92 -12.58 -1.00
CA SER A 100 4.94 -11.63 -0.46
C SER A 100 4.14 -12.20 0.71
N GLY A 101 3.99 -13.53 0.83
CA GLY A 101 3.38 -14.18 1.99
C GLY A 101 1.91 -13.83 2.26
N GLY A 102 1.23 -13.11 1.36
CA GLY A 102 -0.19 -12.75 1.47
C GLY A 102 -0.64 -11.63 0.54
N VAL A 103 -1.96 -11.55 0.29
CA VAL A 103 -2.56 -10.65 -0.72
C VAL A 103 -2.31 -9.17 -0.43
N LYS A 104 -2.42 -8.74 0.84
CA LYS A 104 -2.19 -7.34 1.23
C LYS A 104 -0.75 -6.89 0.98
N SER A 105 0.22 -7.76 1.28
CA SER A 105 1.63 -7.48 1.03
C SER A 105 1.94 -7.53 -0.45
N LEU A 106 1.35 -8.49 -1.17
CA LEU A 106 1.50 -8.64 -2.62
C LEU A 106 1.07 -7.37 -3.37
N ILE A 107 -0.04 -6.74 -2.99
CA ILE A 107 -0.49 -5.46 -3.57
C ILE A 107 0.61 -4.39 -3.49
N GLY A 108 1.23 -4.24 -2.32
CA GLY A 108 2.33 -3.28 -2.14
C GLY A 108 3.58 -3.64 -2.94
N CYS A 109 3.93 -4.93 -2.99
CA CYS A 109 5.05 -5.43 -3.79
C CYS A 109 4.84 -5.16 -5.29
N LEU A 110 3.62 -5.39 -5.81
CA LEU A 110 3.28 -5.17 -7.21
C LEU A 110 3.38 -3.69 -7.60
N HIS A 111 2.86 -2.80 -6.76
CA HIS A 111 3.05 -1.36 -6.97
C HIS A 111 4.54 -0.99 -7.01
N GLY A 112 5.33 -1.49 -6.05
CA GLY A 112 6.77 -1.23 -6.01
C GLY A 112 7.49 -1.71 -7.27
N ILE A 113 7.23 -2.95 -7.70
CA ILE A 113 7.84 -3.54 -8.91
C ILE A 113 7.42 -2.77 -10.17
N SER A 114 6.14 -2.42 -10.29
CA SER A 114 5.62 -1.65 -11.43
C SER A 114 6.30 -0.28 -11.53
N GLU A 115 6.46 0.44 -10.42
CA GLU A 115 7.17 1.71 -10.40
C GLU A 115 8.65 1.57 -10.77
N ILE A 116 9.32 0.51 -10.31
CA ILE A 116 10.71 0.19 -10.71
C ILE A 116 10.79 -0.12 -12.21
N HIS A 117 9.86 -0.90 -12.76
CA HIS A 117 9.79 -1.22 -14.18
C HIS A 117 9.57 0.04 -15.03
N LYS A 118 8.68 0.94 -14.61
CA LYS A 118 8.46 2.23 -15.26
C LYS A 118 9.71 3.09 -15.22
N ALA A 119 10.37 3.21 -14.06
CA ALA A 119 11.59 4.01 -13.92
C ALA A 119 12.73 3.44 -14.78
N LYS A 120 12.85 2.11 -14.85
CA LYS A 120 13.84 1.43 -15.71
C LYS A 120 13.55 1.68 -17.19
N LYS A 121 12.30 1.56 -17.63
CA LYS A 121 11.90 1.89 -19.01
C LYS A 121 12.18 3.36 -19.36
N GLN A 122 11.97 4.27 -18.41
CA GLN A 122 12.30 5.69 -18.60
C GLN A 122 13.82 5.93 -18.69
N LEU A 123 14.63 5.21 -17.91
CA LEU A 123 16.09 5.29 -18.01
C LEU A 123 16.62 4.74 -19.34
N GLU A 124 16.06 3.62 -19.81
CA GLU A 124 16.45 3.01 -21.10
C GLU A 124 16.01 3.87 -22.30
N ASN A 125 14.85 4.51 -22.21
CA ASN A 125 14.35 5.43 -23.23
C ASN A 125 14.94 6.86 -23.09
N GLY A 126 15.61 7.14 -21.96
CA GLY A 126 16.08 8.46 -21.51
C GLY A 126 17.49 8.85 -21.97
N THR A 127 17.92 8.41 -23.15
CA THR A 127 18.90 9.22 -23.92
C THR A 127 18.23 10.37 -24.66
N ASN A 128 16.91 10.53 -24.54
CA ASN A 128 16.21 11.72 -24.99
C ASN A 128 15.01 12.01 -24.05
N VAL A 129 14.85 13.28 -23.70
CA VAL A 129 13.74 13.87 -22.92
C VAL A 129 13.88 13.82 -21.40
N ASP A 130 14.69 14.74 -20.87
CA ASP A 130 14.32 15.51 -19.68
C ASP A 130 12.88 16.01 -19.84
N ASN A 131 11.98 15.65 -18.93
CA ASN A 131 10.96 16.53 -18.31
C ASN A 131 9.91 15.74 -17.50
N ASN A 132 9.60 16.30 -16.32
CA ASN A 132 8.51 15.99 -15.38
C ASN A 132 8.64 14.68 -14.56
N MET A 133 8.45 14.65 -13.24
CA MET A 133 7.72 15.56 -12.35
C MET A 133 8.24 15.37 -10.90
N LYS A 134 8.31 16.47 -10.15
CA LYS A 134 8.70 16.51 -8.73
C LYS A 134 7.85 15.54 -7.90
N SER A 135 8.50 14.65 -7.14
CA SER A 135 7.88 13.95 -6.01
C SER A 135 8.37 14.56 -4.69
N GLU A 136 7.45 15.27 -4.05
CA GLU A 136 7.18 15.33 -2.61
C GLU A 136 8.37 15.34 -1.63
N LYS A 137 8.69 16.55 -1.16
CA LYS A 137 9.34 16.75 0.13
C LYS A 137 8.26 16.81 1.21
N ASN A 138 8.16 15.74 1.98
CA ASN A 138 7.39 15.65 3.21
C ASN A 138 7.94 16.65 4.26
N THR A 139 7.17 17.68 4.60
CA THR A 139 7.16 18.24 5.96
C THR A 139 5.74 18.66 6.31
N ALA A 140 5.26 18.06 7.39
CA ALA A 140 3.96 18.29 8.02
C ALA A 140 3.63 19.77 8.21
N THR A 141 2.40 20.16 7.86
CA THR A 141 1.36 20.65 8.78
C THR A 141 0.11 20.97 7.97
N VAL A 142 -1.01 20.34 8.37
CA VAL A 142 -2.39 20.88 8.38
C VAL A 142 -2.70 21.96 7.34
N GLU A 143 -3.42 21.59 6.26
CA GLU A 143 -4.75 22.12 5.95
C GLU A 143 -5.22 21.54 4.61
N ARG A 144 -6.45 21.00 4.61
CA ARG A 144 -7.17 20.53 3.42
C ARG A 144 -7.63 21.76 2.62
N GLY A 145 -6.68 22.50 2.06
CA GLY A 145 -6.93 23.69 1.26
C GLY A 145 -7.19 23.31 -0.19
N ARG A 146 -8.26 23.85 -0.77
CA ARG A 146 -8.54 23.77 -2.21
C ARG A 146 -7.24 24.05 -2.98
N ALA A 147 -6.97 23.25 -4.01
CA ALA A 147 -6.01 23.58 -5.05
C ALA A 147 -6.57 24.77 -5.86
N CYS A 148 -6.62 25.95 -5.26
CA CYS A 148 -6.84 27.17 -6.01
C CYS A 148 -5.58 27.38 -6.87
N PRO A 149 -5.72 27.53 -8.19
CA PRO A 149 -4.61 27.96 -9.03
C PRO A 149 -4.02 29.24 -8.43
N VAL A 150 -2.70 29.27 -8.28
CA VAL A 150 -2.00 30.49 -7.88
C VAL A 150 -2.26 31.52 -8.98
N PRO A 151 -2.85 32.69 -8.68
CA PRO A 151 -3.15 33.67 -9.71
C PRO A 151 -1.84 34.16 -10.35
N ASP A 152 -1.83 34.29 -11.67
CA ASP A 152 -0.67 34.59 -12.51
C ASP A 152 -0.02 35.96 -12.27
N GLY A 153 -0.48 36.72 -11.27
CA GLY A 153 0.07 38.03 -10.88
C GLY A 153 -0.19 39.17 -11.88
N LEU A 154 -0.82 38.89 -13.02
CA LEU A 154 -1.24 39.91 -13.98
C LEU A 154 -2.50 40.64 -13.49
N PRO A 155 -2.64 41.96 -13.75
CA PRO A 155 -3.89 42.65 -13.53
C PRO A 155 -4.98 42.03 -14.41
N LYS A 156 -6.17 41.81 -13.83
CA LYS A 156 -7.32 41.24 -14.54
C LYS A 156 -7.62 42.00 -15.83
N SER A 157 -7.97 41.27 -16.87
CA SER A 157 -8.40 41.89 -18.12
C SER A 157 -9.76 42.58 -17.94
N ARG A 158 -10.08 43.55 -18.81
CA ARG A 158 -11.37 44.25 -18.74
C ARG A 158 -12.55 43.31 -18.96
N GLU A 159 -12.41 42.36 -19.88
CA GLU A 159 -13.41 41.34 -20.20
C GLU A 159 -13.68 40.43 -19.00
N GLU A 160 -12.63 39.96 -18.32
CA GLU A 160 -12.73 39.14 -17.11
C GLU A 160 -13.45 39.89 -15.97
N MET A 161 -13.22 41.20 -15.84
CA MET A 161 -13.89 42.01 -14.82
C MET A 161 -15.40 42.13 -15.05
N GLU A 162 -15.82 42.26 -16.31
CA GLU A 162 -17.23 42.34 -16.71
C GLU A 162 -17.94 40.98 -16.53
N GLU A 163 -17.26 39.86 -16.81
CA GLU A 163 -17.78 38.51 -16.59
C GLU A 163 -17.95 38.19 -15.11
N GLU A 164 -16.99 38.57 -14.27
CA GLU A 164 -17.09 38.43 -12.82
C GLU A 164 -18.24 39.26 -12.24
N GLU A 165 -18.55 40.42 -12.83
CA GLU A 165 -19.71 41.22 -12.41
C GLU A 165 -21.03 40.54 -12.79
N LYS A 166 -21.10 40.01 -14.02
CA LYS A 166 -22.29 39.34 -14.55
C LYS A 166 -22.60 38.00 -13.88
N GLY A 167 -21.56 37.28 -13.42
CA GLY A 167 -21.70 36.00 -12.74
C GLY A 167 -22.03 36.08 -11.24
N LYS A 168 -22.04 37.28 -10.64
CA LYS A 168 -22.34 37.44 -9.21
C LYS A 168 -23.80 37.14 -8.94
N MET A 169 -24.06 36.34 -7.90
CA MET A 169 -25.42 36.16 -7.38
C MET A 169 -25.99 37.50 -6.90
N PRO A 170 -27.30 37.75 -7.10
CA PRO A 170 -27.93 38.97 -6.62
C PRO A 170 -27.80 39.05 -5.10
N ASP A 171 -27.37 40.21 -4.62
CA ASP A 171 -27.16 40.41 -3.20
C ASP A 171 -28.46 40.56 -2.43
N SER A 172 -28.54 39.86 -1.30
CA SER A 172 -29.56 40.11 -0.30
C SER A 172 -29.36 41.50 0.35
N PRO A 173 -30.42 42.15 0.85
CA PRO A 173 -30.29 43.44 1.55
C PRO A 173 -29.35 43.38 2.76
N PHE A 174 -29.26 42.23 3.43
CA PHE A 174 -28.37 42.01 4.57
C PHE A 174 -26.89 41.91 4.16
N THR A 175 -26.57 41.15 3.11
CA THR A 175 -25.18 41.04 2.60
C THR A 175 -24.68 42.37 2.04
N ARG A 176 -25.55 43.16 1.40
CA ARG A 176 -25.25 44.52 0.97
C ARG A 176 -24.86 45.45 2.13
N LEU A 177 -25.58 45.36 3.26
CA LEU A 177 -25.28 46.13 4.48
C LEU A 177 -23.94 45.72 5.11
N LEU A 178 -23.65 44.42 5.17
CA LEU A 178 -22.37 43.95 5.71
C LEU A 178 -21.20 44.42 4.85
N ARG A 179 -21.36 44.44 3.52
CA ARG A 179 -20.31 44.89 2.60
C ARG A 179 -20.09 46.41 2.67
N SER A 180 -21.14 47.20 2.87
CA SER A 180 -21.00 48.65 3.05
C SER A 180 -20.34 49.01 4.39
N LYS A 181 -20.60 48.24 5.45
CA LYS A 181 -19.98 48.43 6.77
C LYS A 181 -18.58 47.79 6.91
N GLY A 182 -18.24 46.80 6.08
CA GLY A 182 -16.96 46.09 6.10
C GLY A 182 -15.96 46.56 5.05
N ARG A 183 -16.10 47.79 4.54
CA ARG A 183 -15.29 48.31 3.41
C ARG A 183 -13.82 48.56 3.78
N SER A 184 -13.49 48.64 5.06
CA SER A 184 -12.12 48.76 5.53
C SER A 184 -11.47 47.37 5.70
N PRO A 185 -10.24 47.16 5.20
CA PRO A 185 -9.47 45.97 5.51
C PRO A 185 -9.38 45.72 7.02
N ALA A 186 -9.29 44.46 7.45
CA ALA A 186 -9.24 44.10 8.87
C ALA A 186 -8.06 44.76 9.64
N TRP A 187 -7.03 45.19 8.91
CA TRP A 187 -5.83 45.87 9.44
C TRP A 187 -5.90 47.40 9.33
N TYR A 188 -6.97 47.96 8.74
CA TYR A 188 -7.14 49.39 8.57
C TYR A 188 -8.35 49.88 9.37
N SER A 189 -8.09 50.73 10.36
CA SER A 189 -9.13 51.50 11.07
C SER A 189 -9.01 52.95 10.63
N PRO A 190 -10.06 53.55 10.04
CA PRO A 190 -10.05 54.97 9.72
C PRO A 190 -9.78 55.80 10.99
N ALA A 191 -8.97 56.85 10.86
CA ALA A 191 -8.78 57.80 11.94
C ALA A 191 -10.13 58.48 12.27
N PRO A 192 -10.46 58.72 13.54
CA PRO A 192 -11.71 59.36 13.90
C PRO A 192 -11.84 60.78 13.33
N ASP A 193 -13.01 61.11 12.76
CA ASP A 193 -13.30 62.40 12.12
C ASP A 193 -13.34 63.61 13.09
N HIS A 194 -12.89 63.47 14.34
CA HIS A 194 -12.91 64.56 15.34
C HIS A 194 -11.58 65.34 15.45
N GLU A 195 -10.64 65.12 14.54
CA GLU A 195 -9.37 65.86 14.46
C GLU A 195 -9.33 66.90 13.32
N ALA A 196 -10.49 67.33 12.82
CA ALA A 196 -10.60 68.43 11.84
C ALA A 196 -10.62 69.82 12.50
#